data_AF-J4GII0-F1
#
_entry.id   AF-J4GII0-F1
#
_cell.length_a   1.000
_cell.length_b   1.000
_cell.length_c   1.000
_cell.angle_alpha   90.00
_cell.angle_beta   90.00
_cell.angle_gamma   90.00
#
_symmetry.space_group_name_H-M   'P 1'
#
loop_
_entity.id
_entity.type
_entity.pdbx_description
1 polymer ?
#
loop_
_entity_poly.entity_id
_entity_poly.type
_entity_poly.pdbx_seq_one_letter_code
_entity_poly.pdbx_strand_id
1 'polypeptide(L)'
;MPSLTTTTAASSQVSLSLKASSSSSPAAPSPSAASSANSTLRSLYPRAAKAFLQRDVALTHSLLASAFSVLEQAPPGTPDALATPRRKWEILRITFETTLYAAPPAPDPAALPPALRAHLMLSPEPFVATTHARALQLFTPADRAQPSAAFLPAQILVTLALASLKLDCTAVGRSMVEDWLARRGQEDVAEDAAGYAKVLELYCLHLLPRLEEWDYADDFLRYEHELPADTRKYSPCVRVSGSPMNIVDDPLTSTAVFWVAGHF
;
A
#
# COMPACT_ATOMS: atom_id res chain seq x y z
N MET A 1 56.27 56.32 16.79
CA MET A 1 56.54 56.32 15.34
C MET A 1 57.32 55.06 15.02
N PRO A 2 56.75 54.15 14.22
CA PRO A 2 57.24 54.00 12.85
C PRO A 2 56.15 53.61 11.84
N SER A 3 56.31 54.00 10.57
CA SER A 3 55.65 53.32 9.46
C SER A 3 56.39 53.58 8.15
N LEU A 4 56.73 52.49 7.46
CA LEU A 4 56.43 52.18 6.05
C LEU A 4 57.44 51.14 5.55
N THR A 5 56.96 50.07 4.91
CA THR A 5 57.29 49.64 3.52
C THR A 5 56.45 48.41 3.15
N THR A 6 56.23 48.21 1.85
CA THR A 6 55.07 47.65 1.14
C THR A 6 55.49 46.52 0.16
N THR A 7 54.55 45.59 -0.16
CA THR A 7 54.45 44.70 -1.38
C THR A 7 55.43 43.49 -1.46
N THR A 8 55.08 42.23 -1.81
CA THR A 8 54.32 41.67 -2.97
C THR A 8 53.92 40.20 -2.74
N ALA A 9 52.93 39.71 -3.50
CA ALA A 9 52.36 38.36 -3.54
C ALA A 9 53.24 37.26 -4.19
N ALA A 10 53.00 35.98 -3.84
CA ALA A 10 52.96 34.84 -4.78
C ALA A 10 52.43 33.52 -4.13
N SER A 11 51.52 32.90 -4.89
CA SER A 11 51.07 31.50 -5.02
C SER A 11 51.72 30.35 -4.22
N SER A 12 50.89 29.39 -3.80
CA SER A 12 51.16 27.95 -3.94
C SER A 12 49.86 27.13 -3.91
N GLN A 13 49.54 26.53 -5.05
CA GLN A 13 48.54 25.47 -5.23
C GLN A 13 49.19 24.12 -4.83
N VAL A 14 48.46 23.29 -4.08
CA VAL A 14 48.82 21.89 -3.85
C VAL A 14 47.92 21.00 -4.71
N SER A 15 48.54 20.36 -5.69
CA SER A 15 47.98 19.33 -6.56
C SER A 15 48.17 17.95 -5.94
N LEU A 16 47.09 17.17 -5.82
CA LEU A 16 47.17 15.71 -5.68
C LEU A 16 46.35 15.06 -6.79
N SER A 17 47.06 14.49 -7.76
CA SER A 17 46.50 13.65 -8.82
C SER A 17 46.19 12.27 -8.25
N LEU A 18 44.95 11.81 -8.40
CA LEU A 18 44.60 10.39 -8.32
C LEU A 18 43.99 9.96 -9.64
N LYS A 19 44.72 9.04 -10.27
CA LYS A 19 44.50 8.50 -11.60
C LYS A 19 43.20 7.72 -11.66
N ALA A 20 42.31 8.16 -12.54
CA ALA A 20 41.21 7.33 -13.03
C ALA A 20 41.79 6.16 -13.84
N SER A 21 41.31 4.95 -13.57
CA SER A 21 41.28 3.86 -14.53
C SER A 21 39.94 3.17 -14.37
N SER A 22 39.01 3.65 -15.16
CA SER A 22 37.74 3.01 -15.49
C SER A 22 38.02 1.70 -16.21
N SER A 23 37.64 0.58 -15.59
CA SER A 23 37.31 -0.65 -16.30
C SER A 23 35.93 -1.11 -15.84
N SER A 24 35.00 -1.04 -16.78
CA SER A 24 33.61 -1.47 -16.74
C SER A 24 33.43 -2.92 -16.30
N SER A 25 32.49 -3.15 -15.37
CA SER A 25 31.64 -4.33 -15.35
C SER A 25 30.36 -4.00 -14.56
N PRO A 26 29.15 -4.17 -15.12
CA PRO A 26 27.94 -4.15 -14.32
C PRO A 26 27.95 -5.41 -13.47
N ALA A 27 28.26 -5.27 -12.19
CA ALA A 27 28.19 -6.38 -11.25
C ALA A 27 26.73 -6.84 -11.16
N ALA A 28 26.49 -8.11 -11.47
CA ALA A 28 25.21 -8.76 -11.20
C ALA A 28 24.82 -8.52 -9.73
N PRO A 29 23.53 -8.24 -9.44
CA PRO A 29 23.09 -7.99 -8.08
C PRO A 29 23.40 -9.20 -7.20
N SER A 30 24.24 -8.99 -6.20
CA SER A 30 24.61 -10.03 -5.25
C SER A 30 23.41 -10.35 -4.35
N PRO A 31 23.09 -11.63 -4.08
CA PRO A 31 21.99 -12.04 -3.19
C PRO A 31 22.12 -11.47 -1.76
N SER A 32 23.31 -11.01 -1.38
CA SER A 32 23.60 -10.35 -0.11
C SER A 32 22.90 -9.00 0.08
N ALA A 33 22.62 -8.23 -0.98
CA ALA A 33 21.97 -6.93 -0.84
C ALA A 33 20.47 -7.08 -0.51
N ALA A 34 19.79 -8.03 -1.18
CA ALA A 34 18.38 -8.33 -0.92
C ALA A 34 18.14 -8.95 0.46
N SER A 35 19.09 -9.75 0.97
CA SER A 35 19.01 -10.31 2.32
C SER A 35 19.22 -9.26 3.41
N SER A 36 20.17 -8.33 3.21
CA SER A 36 20.35 -7.17 4.09
C SER A 36 19.12 -6.26 4.10
N ALA A 37 18.55 -5.93 2.94
CA ALA A 37 17.32 -5.15 2.84
C ALA A 37 16.14 -5.83 3.57
N ASN A 38 15.95 -7.12 3.36
CA ASN A 38 14.95 -7.92 4.07
C ASN A 38 15.15 -7.91 5.59
N SER A 39 16.40 -8.00 6.07
CA SER A 39 16.70 -7.94 7.50
C SER A 39 16.34 -6.58 8.11
N THR A 40 16.70 -5.49 7.43
CA THR A 40 16.32 -4.13 7.82
C THR A 40 14.80 -3.96 7.85
N LEU A 41 14.08 -4.40 6.83
CA LEU A 41 12.62 -4.29 6.78
C LEU A 41 11.94 -5.11 7.87
N ARG A 42 12.46 -6.30 8.20
CA ARG A 42 11.95 -7.11 9.32
C ARG A 42 12.19 -6.48 10.67
N SER A 43 13.31 -5.79 10.88
CA SER A 43 13.61 -5.13 12.15
C SER A 43 12.83 -3.83 12.35
N LEU A 44 12.55 -3.09 11.26
CA LEU A 44 11.78 -1.85 11.31
C LEU A 44 10.27 -2.09 11.54
N TYR A 45 9.71 -3.19 11.04
CA TYR A 45 8.26 -3.42 11.07
C TYR A 45 7.65 -3.47 12.49
N PRO A 46 8.19 -4.23 13.47
CA PRO A 46 7.64 -4.25 14.83
C PRO A 46 7.63 -2.87 15.48
N ARG A 47 8.64 -2.04 15.19
CA ARG A 47 8.73 -0.66 15.69
C ARG A 47 7.67 0.22 15.05
N ALA A 48 7.42 0.08 13.75
CA ALA A 48 6.37 0.80 13.03
C ALA A 48 4.97 0.40 13.52
N ALA A 49 4.72 -0.91 13.65
CA ALA A 49 3.46 -1.43 14.17
C ALA A 49 3.20 -0.94 15.61
N LYS A 50 4.22 -0.96 16.48
CA LYS A 50 4.09 -0.45 17.86
C LYS A 50 3.78 1.05 17.88
N ALA A 51 4.48 1.85 17.07
CA ALA A 51 4.24 3.29 16.98
C ALA A 51 2.83 3.60 16.47
N PHE A 52 2.35 2.83 15.49
CA PHE A 52 0.99 2.94 14.98
C PHE A 52 -0.05 2.66 16.07
N LEU A 53 0.11 1.58 16.83
CA LEU A 53 -0.78 1.24 17.96
C LEU A 53 -0.76 2.30 19.07
N GLN A 54 0.40 2.93 19.29
CA GLN A 54 0.56 4.04 20.24
C GLN A 54 0.04 5.38 19.71
N ARG A 55 -0.48 5.41 18.48
CA ARG A 55 -0.95 6.63 17.78
C ARG A 55 0.14 7.68 17.59
N ASP A 56 1.41 7.26 17.54
CA ASP A 56 2.53 8.13 17.20
C ASP A 56 2.64 8.27 15.67
N VAL A 57 1.98 9.29 15.15
CA VAL A 57 1.85 9.56 13.71
C VAL A 57 3.18 9.92 13.07
N ALA A 58 3.97 10.77 13.73
CA ALA A 58 5.24 11.24 13.22
C ALA A 58 6.25 10.09 13.10
N LEU A 59 6.35 9.27 14.16
CA LEU A 59 7.26 8.12 14.15
C LEU A 59 6.81 7.09 13.11
N THR A 60 5.52 6.75 13.07
CA THR A 60 4.99 5.78 12.09
C THR A 60 5.27 6.22 10.66
N HIS A 61 4.99 7.48 10.31
CA HIS A 61 5.28 8.02 8.98
C HIS A 61 6.78 8.01 8.68
N SER A 62 7.65 8.37 9.63
CA SER A 62 9.11 8.35 9.43
C SER A 62 9.65 6.93 9.14
N LEU A 63 9.09 5.92 9.80
CA LEU A 63 9.45 4.52 9.58
C LEU A 63 8.91 3.99 8.25
N LEU A 64 7.68 4.37 7.87
CA LEU A 64 7.13 4.05 6.55
C LEU A 64 8.01 4.65 5.45
N ALA A 65 8.35 5.94 5.53
CA ALA A 65 9.22 6.60 4.56
C ALA A 65 10.59 5.90 4.45
N SER A 66 11.16 5.49 5.59
CA SER A 66 12.42 4.75 5.62
C SER A 66 12.31 3.34 5.03
N ALA A 67 11.17 2.66 5.21
CA ALA A 67 10.94 1.34 4.64
C ALA A 67 10.73 1.40 3.12
N PHE A 68 9.97 2.38 2.63
CA PHE A 68 9.71 2.53 1.19
C PHE A 68 10.94 2.96 0.40
N SER A 69 11.85 3.75 0.98
CA SER A 69 13.13 4.05 0.31
C SER A 69 14.00 2.80 0.10
N VAL A 70 13.88 1.78 0.96
CA VAL A 70 14.55 0.48 0.79
C VAL A 70 13.82 -0.39 -0.23
N LEU A 71 12.48 -0.32 -0.28
CA LEU A 71 11.66 -1.13 -1.20
C LEU A 71 11.72 -0.64 -2.65
N GLU A 72 11.86 0.67 -2.89
CA GLU A 72 11.94 1.29 -4.22
C GLU A 72 13.30 1.06 -4.91
N GLN A 73 14.35 0.73 -4.14
CA GLN A 73 15.71 0.52 -4.66
C GLN A 73 15.92 -0.85 -5.33
N ALA A 74 14.89 -1.68 -5.49
CA ALA A 74 15.02 -3.02 -6.05
C ALA A 74 15.35 -2.95 -7.57
N PRO A 75 16.48 -3.53 -8.02
CA PRO A 75 16.88 -3.46 -9.43
C PRO A 75 15.99 -4.35 -10.32
N PRO A 76 15.79 -3.96 -11.60
CA PRO A 76 15.05 -4.77 -12.57
C PRO A 76 15.81 -6.06 -12.88
N GLY A 77 15.09 -7.19 -12.98
CA GLY A 77 15.62 -8.46 -13.52
C GLY A 77 15.93 -9.58 -12.51
N THR A 78 15.73 -9.38 -11.20
CA THR A 78 15.79 -10.46 -10.20
C THR A 78 14.40 -10.92 -9.78
N PRO A 79 14.20 -12.21 -9.43
CA PRO A 79 12.96 -12.64 -8.79
C PRO A 79 12.73 -11.78 -7.57
N ASP A 80 11.48 -11.32 -7.39
CA ASP A 80 11.12 -10.28 -6.44
C ASP A 80 11.22 -10.78 -4.98
N ALA A 81 12.45 -10.87 -4.48
CA ALA A 81 12.76 -11.28 -3.10
C ALA A 81 12.19 -10.31 -2.05
N LEU A 82 11.68 -9.16 -2.49
CA LEU A 82 11.04 -8.14 -1.67
C LEU A 82 9.52 -8.11 -1.86
N ALA A 83 8.91 -9.04 -2.62
CA ALA A 83 7.46 -9.07 -2.85
C ALA A 83 6.67 -9.16 -1.53
N THR A 84 7.05 -10.10 -0.65
CA THR A 84 6.40 -10.32 0.65
C THR A 84 6.54 -9.12 1.59
N PRO A 85 7.74 -8.57 1.86
CA PRO A 85 7.83 -7.37 2.69
C PRO A 85 7.16 -6.16 2.03
N ARG A 86 7.22 -5.99 0.70
CA ARG A 86 6.53 -4.90 0.00
C ARG A 86 5.02 -4.95 0.25
N ARG A 87 4.42 -6.13 0.10
CA ARG A 87 3.01 -6.39 0.44
C ARG A 87 2.70 -6.02 1.89
N LYS A 88 3.53 -6.49 2.83
CA LYS A 88 3.33 -6.26 4.26
C LYS A 88 3.40 -4.78 4.64
N TRP A 89 4.37 -4.05 4.11
CA TRP A 89 4.54 -2.61 4.37
C TRP A 89 3.45 -1.76 3.72
N GLU A 90 2.97 -2.15 2.52
CA GLU A 90 1.86 -1.45 1.87
C GLU A 90 0.53 -1.63 2.60
N ILE A 91 0.25 -2.83 3.14
CA ILE A 91 -0.92 -3.04 4.02
C ILE A 91 -0.87 -2.10 5.22
N LEU A 92 0.29 -2.01 5.88
CA LEU A 92 0.48 -1.11 7.03
C LEU A 92 0.26 0.35 6.62
N ARG A 93 0.79 0.77 5.46
CA ARG A 93 0.62 2.12 4.93
C ARG A 93 -0.84 2.46 4.67
N ILE A 94 -1.55 1.63 3.90
CA ILE A 94 -2.97 1.84 3.57
C ILE A 94 -3.79 1.92 4.87
N THR A 95 -3.56 0.98 5.80
CA THR A 95 -4.28 0.94 7.08
C THR A 95 -4.02 2.18 7.92
N PHE A 96 -2.77 2.62 7.99
CA PHE A 96 -2.36 3.84 8.69
C PHE A 96 -3.02 5.09 8.09
N GLU A 97 -2.86 5.30 6.77
CA GLU A 97 -3.42 6.47 6.07
C GLU A 97 -4.95 6.48 6.20
N THR A 98 -5.61 5.35 6.00
CA THR A 98 -7.08 5.24 6.13
C THR A 98 -7.55 5.50 7.57
N THR A 99 -6.79 5.04 8.58
CA THR A 99 -7.14 5.27 9.99
C THR A 99 -6.98 6.73 10.37
N LEU A 100 -5.94 7.41 9.88
CA LEU A 100 -5.78 8.85 10.08
C LEU A 100 -6.84 9.66 9.35
N TYR A 101 -7.25 9.22 8.15
CA TYR A 101 -8.31 9.87 7.40
C TYR A 101 -9.66 9.74 8.11
N ALA A 102 -10.03 8.53 8.53
CA ALA A 102 -11.31 8.27 9.18
C ALA A 102 -11.40 8.81 10.62
N ALA A 103 -10.28 8.85 11.34
CA ALA A 103 -10.20 9.34 12.72
C ALA A 103 -8.96 10.21 12.91
N PRO A 104 -9.00 11.47 12.45
CA PRO A 104 -7.88 12.39 12.57
C PRO A 104 -7.49 12.57 14.05
N PRO A 105 -6.18 12.48 14.39
CA PRO A 105 -5.75 12.74 15.75
C PRO A 105 -6.03 14.21 16.10
N ALA A 106 -6.40 14.46 17.36
CA ALA A 106 -6.83 15.78 17.81
C ALA A 106 -5.76 16.90 17.93
N PRO A 107 -4.43 16.75 17.70
CA PRO A 107 -3.52 17.90 17.77
C PRO A 107 -3.06 18.44 16.40
N ASP A 108 -2.68 19.71 16.44
CA ASP A 108 -2.17 20.61 15.39
C ASP A 108 -1.82 19.97 14.03
N PRO A 109 -2.56 20.27 12.94
CA PRO A 109 -2.24 19.79 11.60
C PRO A 109 -0.83 20.22 11.14
N ALA A 110 -0.22 21.24 11.74
CA ALA A 110 1.16 21.63 11.46
C ALA A 110 2.20 20.58 11.88
N ALA A 111 1.88 19.70 12.85
CA ALA A 111 2.77 18.64 13.30
C ALA A 111 2.90 17.46 12.32
N LEU A 112 2.00 17.38 11.32
CA LEU A 112 2.04 16.34 10.30
C LEU A 112 3.09 16.63 9.21
N PRO A 113 3.73 15.60 8.63
CA PRO A 113 4.55 15.76 7.44
C PRO A 113 3.74 16.40 6.28
N PRO A 114 4.31 17.37 5.53
CA PRO A 114 3.55 18.11 4.50
C PRO A 114 2.89 17.23 3.44
N ALA A 115 3.59 16.20 2.96
CA ALA A 115 3.05 15.28 1.95
C ALA A 115 1.85 14.47 2.49
N LEU A 116 1.94 13.99 3.73
CA LEU A 116 0.84 13.28 4.39
C LEU A 116 -0.35 14.21 4.62
N ARG A 117 -0.10 15.44 5.07
CA ARG A 117 -1.16 16.45 5.25
C ARG A 117 -1.91 16.72 3.95
N ALA A 118 -1.19 16.99 2.86
CA ALA A 118 -1.81 17.25 1.56
C ALA A 118 -2.68 16.07 1.10
N HIS A 119 -2.21 14.84 1.29
CA HIS A 119 -2.96 13.62 0.97
C HIS A 119 -4.22 13.47 1.83
N LEU A 120 -4.14 13.77 3.12
CA LEU A 120 -5.30 13.71 4.04
C LEU A 120 -6.32 14.84 3.82
N MET A 121 -5.95 15.92 3.12
CA MET A 121 -6.87 17.01 2.75
C MET A 121 -7.69 16.71 1.49
N LEU A 122 -7.43 15.59 0.80
CA LEU A 122 -8.24 15.15 -0.33
C LEU A 122 -9.64 14.73 0.12
N SER A 123 -10.63 14.80 -0.76
CA SER A 123 -11.92 14.15 -0.52
C SER A 123 -11.77 12.61 -0.52
N PRO A 124 -12.74 11.84 0.00
CA PRO A 124 -12.56 10.40 0.21
C PRO A 124 -12.23 9.63 -1.07
N GLU A 125 -12.93 9.93 -2.17
CA GLU A 125 -12.73 9.28 -3.47
C GLU A 125 -11.30 9.48 -4.02
N PRO A 126 -10.78 10.71 -4.20
CA PRO A 126 -9.41 10.91 -4.66
C PRO A 126 -8.38 10.42 -3.65
N PHE A 127 -8.65 10.44 -2.34
CA PHE A 127 -7.77 9.82 -1.35
C PHE A 127 -7.59 8.32 -1.61
N VAL A 128 -8.68 7.57 -1.79
CA VAL A 128 -8.59 6.14 -2.06
C VAL A 128 -8.02 5.87 -3.46
N ALA A 129 -8.43 6.64 -4.48
CA ALA A 129 -7.93 6.48 -5.86
C ALA A 129 -6.41 6.73 -5.97
N THR A 130 -5.89 7.75 -5.28
CA THR A 130 -4.44 8.02 -5.25
C THR A 130 -3.67 6.96 -4.49
N THR A 131 -4.25 6.40 -3.42
CA THR A 131 -3.68 5.26 -2.69
C THR A 131 -3.63 4.01 -3.57
N HIS A 132 -4.70 3.73 -4.32
CA HIS A 132 -4.74 2.65 -5.31
C HIS A 132 -3.72 2.83 -6.43
N ALA A 133 -3.64 4.02 -7.05
CA ALA A 133 -2.68 4.30 -8.11
C ALA A 133 -1.23 4.11 -7.65
N ARG A 134 -0.94 4.49 -6.40
CA ARG A 134 0.36 4.28 -5.77
C ARG A 134 0.68 2.79 -5.57
N ALA A 135 -0.30 2.00 -5.12
CA ALA A 135 -0.15 0.56 -5.01
C ALA A 135 0.10 -0.09 -6.38
N LEU A 136 -0.62 0.33 -7.42
CA LEU A 136 -0.38 -0.15 -8.79
C LEU A 136 1.05 0.12 -9.25
N GLN A 137 1.56 1.33 -9.03
CA GLN A 137 2.95 1.69 -9.36
C GLN A 137 3.96 0.84 -8.59
N LEU A 138 3.68 0.55 -7.32
CA LEU A 138 4.56 -0.19 -6.43
C LEU A 138 4.68 -1.67 -6.81
N PHE A 139 3.62 -2.29 -7.34
CA PHE A 139 3.61 -3.71 -7.72
C PHE A 139 3.80 -3.95 -9.21
N THR A 140 3.62 -2.93 -10.06
CA THR A 140 3.91 -3.06 -11.49
C THR A 140 5.42 -3.10 -11.72
N PRO A 141 5.95 -4.11 -12.43
CA PRO A 141 7.37 -4.18 -12.75
C PRO A 141 7.83 -2.96 -13.56
N ALA A 142 9.04 -2.46 -13.29
CA ALA A 142 9.59 -1.26 -13.92
C ALA A 142 9.75 -1.36 -15.46
N ASP A 143 9.75 -2.59 -16.01
CA ASP A 143 9.81 -2.84 -17.45
C ASP A 143 8.47 -2.56 -18.17
N ARG A 144 7.40 -2.35 -17.41
CA ARG A 144 6.08 -2.00 -17.95
C ARG A 144 5.88 -0.49 -17.93
N ALA A 145 5.48 0.06 -19.07
CA ALA A 145 5.28 1.50 -19.24
C ALA A 145 4.04 2.06 -18.48
N GLN A 146 3.08 1.21 -18.10
CA GLN A 146 1.84 1.63 -17.46
C GLN A 146 1.51 0.78 -16.22
N PRO A 147 1.12 1.41 -15.10
CA PRO A 147 0.62 0.70 -13.92
C PRO A 147 -0.57 -0.18 -14.27
N SER A 148 -0.57 -1.44 -13.81
CA SER A 148 -1.61 -2.41 -14.15
C SER A 148 -2.09 -3.19 -12.94
N ALA A 149 -3.42 -3.35 -12.82
CA ALA A 149 -4.02 -4.16 -11.76
C ALA A 149 -3.67 -5.65 -11.87
N ALA A 150 -3.18 -6.12 -13.03
CA ALA A 150 -2.73 -7.51 -13.22
C ALA A 150 -1.61 -7.92 -12.24
N PHE A 151 -0.79 -6.96 -11.79
CA PHE A 151 0.32 -7.21 -10.86
C PHE A 151 -0.06 -6.97 -9.39
N LEU A 152 -1.29 -6.51 -9.12
CA LEU A 152 -1.70 -6.14 -7.77
C LEU A 152 -2.03 -7.41 -6.96
N PRO A 153 -1.38 -7.65 -5.81
CA PRO A 153 -1.72 -8.79 -4.97
C PRO A 153 -3.15 -8.67 -4.41
N ALA A 154 -3.90 -9.76 -4.42
CA ALA A 154 -5.27 -9.82 -3.91
C ALA A 154 -5.41 -9.24 -2.49
N GLN A 155 -4.45 -9.50 -1.61
CA GLN A 155 -4.43 -8.96 -0.24
C GLN A 155 -4.41 -7.42 -0.20
N ILE A 156 -3.70 -6.77 -1.13
CA ILE A 156 -3.65 -5.30 -1.22
C ILE A 156 -4.99 -4.78 -1.71
N LEU A 157 -5.57 -5.42 -2.73
CA LEU A 157 -6.89 -5.08 -3.24
C LEU A 157 -7.97 -5.21 -2.16
N VAL A 158 -7.98 -6.30 -1.38
CA VAL A 158 -8.88 -6.48 -0.24
C VAL A 158 -8.73 -5.33 0.76
N THR A 159 -7.49 -4.93 1.07
CA THR A 159 -7.23 -3.83 2.00
C THR A 159 -7.74 -2.48 1.45
N LEU A 160 -7.54 -2.20 0.16
CA LEU A 160 -8.05 -1.00 -0.51
C LEU A 160 -9.58 -0.97 -0.57
N ALA A 161 -10.21 -2.10 -0.89
CA ALA A 161 -11.66 -2.22 -0.92
C ALA A 161 -12.27 -2.03 0.48
N LEU A 162 -11.66 -2.59 1.52
CA LEU A 162 -12.06 -2.33 2.92
C LEU A 162 -11.87 -0.85 3.31
N ALA A 163 -10.79 -0.20 2.86
CA ALA A 163 -10.60 1.23 3.06
C ALA A 163 -11.71 2.04 2.36
N SER A 164 -12.11 1.64 1.16
CA SER A 164 -13.19 2.32 0.43
C SER A 164 -14.55 2.18 1.12
N LEU A 165 -14.84 0.99 1.67
CA LEU A 165 -16.04 0.74 2.47
C LEU A 165 -16.03 1.57 3.77
N LYS A 166 -14.88 1.66 4.43
CA LYS A 166 -14.72 2.43 5.67
C LYS A 166 -14.90 3.95 5.46
N LEU A 167 -14.61 4.45 4.26
CA LEU A 167 -14.71 5.86 3.90
C LEU A 167 -15.97 6.19 3.08
N ASP A 168 -16.93 5.25 3.01
CA ASP A 168 -18.18 5.36 2.25
C ASP A 168 -17.98 5.73 0.76
N CYS A 169 -16.85 5.34 0.16
CA CYS A 169 -16.55 5.51 -1.27
C CYS A 169 -16.58 4.17 -2.02
N THR A 170 -17.62 3.39 -1.75
CA THR A 170 -17.83 2.03 -2.26
C THR A 170 -17.75 1.92 -3.79
N ALA A 171 -18.21 2.95 -4.52
CA ALA A 171 -18.15 2.98 -5.98
C ALA A 171 -16.71 2.89 -6.51
N VAL A 172 -15.78 3.59 -5.85
CA VAL A 172 -14.35 3.52 -6.19
C VAL A 172 -13.83 2.12 -5.89
N GLY A 173 -14.18 1.55 -4.73
CA GLY A 173 -13.83 0.17 -4.36
C GLY A 173 -14.28 -0.87 -5.37
N ARG A 174 -15.53 -0.76 -5.85
CA ARG A 174 -16.05 -1.61 -6.93
C ARG A 174 -15.19 -1.50 -8.19
N SER A 175 -14.91 -0.28 -8.66
CA SER A 175 -14.13 -0.08 -9.89
C SER A 175 -12.73 -0.70 -9.83
N MET A 176 -12.08 -0.68 -8.65
CA MET A 176 -10.78 -1.33 -8.45
C MET A 176 -10.88 -2.85 -8.55
N VAL A 177 -11.92 -3.43 -7.96
CA VAL A 177 -12.14 -4.89 -7.99
C VAL A 177 -12.48 -5.34 -9.42
N GLU A 178 -13.34 -4.61 -10.12
CA GLU A 178 -13.67 -4.93 -11.52
C GLU A 178 -12.46 -4.81 -12.46
N ASP A 179 -11.64 -3.76 -12.33
CA ASP A 179 -10.40 -3.61 -13.13
C ASP A 179 -9.40 -4.74 -12.83
N TRP A 180 -9.32 -5.19 -11.58
CA TRP A 180 -8.49 -6.33 -11.21
C TRP A 180 -9.02 -7.65 -11.78
N LEU A 181 -10.34 -7.91 -11.67
CA LEU A 181 -10.99 -9.09 -12.23
C LEU A 181 -10.86 -9.14 -13.76
N ALA A 182 -10.97 -8.00 -14.44
CA ALA A 182 -10.86 -7.90 -15.89
C ALA A 182 -9.47 -8.25 -16.44
N ARG A 183 -8.43 -8.16 -15.60
CA ARG A 183 -7.03 -8.43 -15.97
C ARG A 183 -6.51 -9.77 -15.46
N ARG A 184 -7.36 -10.55 -14.80
CA ARG A 184 -7.04 -11.89 -14.29
C ARG A 184 -6.61 -12.80 -15.44
N GLY A 185 -5.58 -13.62 -15.21
CA GLY A 185 -5.04 -14.55 -16.22
C GLY A 185 -4.27 -13.91 -17.38
N GLN A 186 -4.07 -12.59 -17.40
CA GLN A 186 -3.26 -11.93 -18.44
C GLN A 186 -1.76 -12.01 -18.17
N GLU A 187 -1.35 -12.18 -16.92
CA GLU A 187 0.05 -12.21 -16.50
C GLU A 187 0.32 -13.46 -15.65
N ASP A 188 1.52 -14.00 -15.77
CA ASP A 188 1.97 -15.26 -15.16
C ASP A 188 2.38 -15.05 -13.67
N VAL A 189 1.54 -14.33 -12.93
CA VAL A 189 1.71 -14.14 -11.48
C VAL A 189 1.03 -15.32 -10.82
N ALA A 190 1.77 -16.09 -10.01
CA ALA A 190 1.24 -17.22 -9.26
C ALA A 190 -0.02 -16.81 -8.48
N GLU A 191 -1.18 -17.26 -8.96
CA GLU A 191 -2.46 -16.87 -8.38
C GLU A 191 -2.66 -17.53 -7.02
N ASP A 192 -2.91 -16.71 -6.01
CA ASP A 192 -3.34 -17.16 -4.70
C ASP A 192 -4.86 -17.40 -4.75
N ALA A 193 -5.27 -18.64 -4.95
CA ALA A 193 -6.68 -19.03 -5.02
C ALA A 193 -7.46 -18.60 -3.75
N ALA A 194 -6.81 -18.61 -2.58
CA ALA A 194 -7.42 -18.13 -1.34
C ALA A 194 -7.61 -16.61 -1.37
N GLY A 195 -6.64 -15.88 -1.91
CA GLY A 195 -6.73 -14.44 -2.16
C GLY A 195 -7.87 -14.08 -3.12
N TYR A 196 -8.00 -14.80 -4.24
CA TYR A 196 -9.08 -14.62 -5.20
C TYR A 196 -10.46 -14.81 -4.56
N ALA A 197 -10.65 -15.93 -3.86
CA ALA A 197 -11.89 -16.20 -3.14
C ALA A 197 -12.24 -15.08 -2.16
N LYS A 198 -11.25 -14.50 -1.47
CA LYS A 198 -11.49 -13.38 -0.55
C LYS A 198 -11.89 -12.08 -1.24
N VAL A 199 -11.32 -11.79 -2.41
CA VAL A 199 -11.74 -10.65 -3.24
C VAL A 199 -13.19 -10.82 -3.66
N LEU A 200 -13.58 -12.00 -4.13
CA LEU A 200 -14.95 -12.27 -4.55
C LEU A 200 -15.95 -12.21 -3.40
N GLU A 201 -15.59 -12.78 -2.25
CA GLU A 201 -16.40 -12.68 -1.02
C GLU A 201 -16.63 -11.21 -0.67
N LEU A 202 -15.58 -10.40 -0.64
CA LEU A 202 -15.68 -8.97 -0.36
C LEU A 202 -16.53 -8.23 -1.40
N TYR A 203 -16.38 -8.60 -2.67
CA TYR A 203 -17.09 -7.98 -3.76
C TYR A 203 -18.60 -8.24 -3.69
N CYS A 204 -18.98 -9.51 -3.58
CA CYS A 204 -20.38 -9.93 -3.64
C CYS A 204 -21.13 -9.72 -2.32
N LEU A 205 -20.45 -9.82 -1.17
CA LEU A 205 -21.10 -9.74 0.15
C LEU A 205 -21.00 -8.35 0.79
N HIS A 206 -20.13 -7.46 0.30
CA HIS A 206 -19.97 -6.14 0.89
C HIS A 206 -20.06 -5.00 -0.12
N LEU A 207 -19.30 -5.02 -1.22
CA LEU A 207 -19.27 -3.89 -2.17
C LEU A 207 -20.60 -3.73 -2.93
N LEU A 208 -21.03 -4.76 -3.67
CA LEU A 208 -22.27 -4.73 -4.45
C LEU A 208 -23.52 -4.50 -3.58
N PRO A 209 -23.67 -5.19 -2.44
CA PRO A 209 -24.65 -4.88 -1.40
C PRO A 209 -24.76 -3.40 -1.01
N ARG A 210 -23.63 -2.76 -0.71
CA ARG A 210 -23.57 -1.35 -0.29
C ARG A 210 -23.94 -0.38 -1.42
N LEU A 211 -23.87 -0.82 -2.68
CA LEU A 211 -24.30 -0.08 -3.87
C LEU A 211 -25.73 -0.43 -4.30
N GLU A 212 -26.42 -1.27 -3.54
CA GLU A 212 -27.77 -1.79 -3.87
C GLU A 212 -27.81 -2.67 -5.13
N GLU A 213 -26.67 -3.20 -5.58
CA GLU A 213 -26.55 -4.00 -6.81
C GLU A 213 -26.62 -5.51 -6.54
N TRP A 214 -27.61 -5.91 -5.76
CA TRP A 214 -27.79 -7.29 -5.32
C TRP A 214 -28.10 -8.25 -6.46
N ASP A 215 -28.87 -7.81 -7.46
CA ASP A 215 -29.21 -8.64 -8.61
C ASP A 215 -27.97 -8.93 -9.45
N TYR A 216 -27.07 -7.95 -9.58
CA TYR A 216 -25.78 -8.14 -10.24
C TYR A 216 -24.88 -9.11 -9.46
N ALA A 217 -24.87 -9.04 -8.13
CA ALA A 217 -24.13 -9.98 -7.29
C ALA A 217 -24.65 -11.43 -7.44
N ASP A 218 -25.97 -11.62 -7.47
CA ASP A 218 -26.58 -12.94 -7.64
C ASP A 218 -26.27 -13.52 -9.02
N ASP A 219 -26.40 -12.71 -10.07
CA ASP A 219 -26.03 -13.14 -11.43
C ASP A 219 -24.54 -13.48 -11.52
N PHE A 220 -23.65 -12.65 -10.95
CA PHE A 220 -22.22 -12.91 -10.92
C PHE A 220 -21.89 -14.26 -10.22
N LEU A 221 -22.48 -14.53 -9.05
CA LEU A 221 -22.26 -15.76 -8.29
C LEU A 221 -22.80 -17.03 -8.97
N ARG A 222 -23.80 -16.90 -9.85
CA ARG A 222 -24.32 -18.04 -10.63
C ARG A 222 -23.35 -18.50 -11.69
N TYR A 223 -22.62 -17.57 -12.31
CA TYR A 223 -21.60 -17.87 -13.31
C TYR A 223 -20.24 -18.22 -12.71
N GLU A 224 -19.99 -17.78 -11.47
CA GLU A 224 -18.69 -18.00 -10.82
C GLU A 224 -18.61 -19.38 -10.14
N HIS A 225 -17.66 -20.20 -10.60
CA HIS A 225 -17.49 -21.57 -10.13
C HIS A 225 -16.43 -21.73 -9.04
N GLU A 226 -15.61 -20.71 -8.78
CA GLU A 226 -14.43 -20.82 -7.93
C GLU A 226 -14.67 -20.53 -6.43
N LEU A 227 -15.79 -19.90 -6.05
CA LEU A 227 -16.13 -19.76 -4.63
C LEU A 227 -16.63 -21.09 -4.03
N PRO A 228 -16.23 -21.46 -2.81
CA PRO A 228 -16.83 -22.60 -2.11
C PRO A 228 -18.35 -22.46 -2.00
N ALA A 229 -19.08 -23.57 -2.17
CA ALA A 229 -20.54 -23.57 -2.15
C ALA A 229 -21.13 -23.02 -0.83
N ASP A 230 -20.40 -23.16 0.28
CA ASP A 230 -20.83 -22.67 1.59
C ASP A 230 -20.86 -21.14 1.68
N THR A 231 -19.94 -20.43 1.01
CA THR A 231 -19.93 -18.96 0.97
C THR A 231 -21.06 -18.42 0.10
N ARG A 232 -21.45 -19.14 -0.95
CA ARG A 232 -22.56 -18.76 -1.85
C ARG A 232 -23.94 -18.84 -1.17
N LYS A 233 -24.10 -19.72 -0.18
CA LYS A 233 -25.38 -19.90 0.55
C LYS A 233 -25.83 -18.64 1.31
N TYR A 234 -24.91 -17.74 1.63
CA TYR A 234 -25.23 -16.49 2.33
C TYR A 234 -25.73 -15.37 1.39
N SER A 235 -25.68 -15.58 0.07
CA SER A 235 -26.10 -14.58 -0.92
C SER A 235 -27.61 -14.42 -1.19
N PRO A 236 -28.55 -15.36 -0.90
CA PRO A 236 -29.95 -15.17 -1.31
C PRO A 236 -30.94 -14.72 -0.21
N CYS A 237 -30.53 -14.42 1.02
CA CYS A 237 -31.48 -14.15 2.13
C CYS A 237 -31.39 -12.73 2.72
N VAL A 238 -31.42 -11.69 1.87
CA VAL A 238 -31.79 -10.32 2.29
C VAL A 238 -32.96 -9.80 1.42
N ARG A 239 -33.88 -10.70 1.05
CA ARG A 239 -35.09 -10.34 0.28
C ARG A 239 -36.39 -10.39 1.08
N VAL A 240 -36.35 -10.58 2.40
CA VAL A 240 -37.57 -10.58 3.23
C VAL A 240 -37.38 -9.78 4.50
N SER A 241 -37.56 -8.47 4.40
CA SER A 241 -38.55 -7.71 5.19
C SER A 241 -38.15 -6.23 5.17
N GLY A 242 -39.05 -5.40 4.65
CA GLY A 242 -39.00 -3.98 4.94
C GLY A 242 -39.09 -3.78 6.46
N SER A 243 -38.00 -3.31 7.05
CA SER A 243 -37.99 -2.65 8.36
C SER A 243 -36.77 -1.72 8.39
N PRO A 244 -36.92 -0.49 8.91
CA PRO A 244 -35.85 0.49 8.90
C PRO A 244 -34.73 -0.02 9.81
N MET A 245 -33.54 -0.17 9.25
CA MET A 245 -32.36 -0.54 10.02
C MET A 245 -32.01 0.66 10.90
N ASN A 246 -32.38 0.59 12.18
CA ASN A 246 -31.82 1.45 13.21
C ASN A 246 -30.30 1.31 13.16
N ILE A 247 -29.63 2.44 12.97
CA ILE A 247 -28.20 2.59 13.19
C ILE A 247 -27.95 2.29 14.67
N VAL A 248 -27.49 1.08 14.96
CA VAL A 248 -27.00 0.69 16.28
C VAL A 248 -25.57 0.21 16.10
N ASP A 249 -24.67 0.99 16.68
CA ASP A 249 -23.23 0.80 16.91
C ASP A 249 -22.52 -0.30 16.13
N ASP A 250 -21.73 0.17 15.17
CA ASP A 250 -20.88 -0.58 14.26
C ASP A 250 -19.62 -1.14 14.98
N PRO A 251 -19.46 -2.47 15.11
CA PRO A 251 -18.25 -3.06 15.70
C PRO A 251 -17.03 -3.03 14.76
N LEU A 252 -17.15 -2.47 13.54
CA LEU A 252 -16.05 -2.35 12.58
C LEU A 252 -14.92 -1.41 13.01
N THR A 253 -15.11 -0.62 14.07
CA THR A 253 -14.05 0.20 14.68
C THR A 253 -13.01 -0.63 15.44
N SER A 254 -13.32 -1.87 15.85
CA SER A 254 -12.40 -2.72 16.62
C SER A 254 -11.53 -3.65 15.75
N THR A 255 -11.98 -3.96 14.52
CA THR A 255 -11.32 -4.96 13.67
C THR A 255 -10.06 -4.43 12.97
N ALA A 256 -9.90 -3.10 12.83
CA ALA A 256 -8.71 -2.51 12.22
C ALA A 256 -7.43 -2.72 13.06
N VAL A 257 -7.57 -2.94 14.38
CA VAL A 257 -6.44 -3.24 15.28
C VAL A 257 -6.05 -4.73 15.21
N PHE A 258 -7.00 -5.62 14.88
CA PHE A 258 -6.77 -7.07 14.86
C PHE A 258 -5.94 -7.55 13.66
N TRP A 259 -5.97 -6.84 12.53
CA TRP A 259 -5.21 -7.24 11.33
C TRP A 259 -3.70 -7.08 11.47
N VAL A 260 -3.21 -6.26 12.41
CA VAL A 260 -1.76 -6.11 12.67
C VAL A 260 -1.23 -7.27 13.53
N ALA A 261 -2.10 -8.01 14.24
CA ALA A 261 -1.71 -9.02 15.21
C ALA A 261 -1.97 -10.49 14.75
N GLY A 262 -2.85 -10.72 13.78
CA GLY A 262 -3.27 -12.06 13.38
C GLY A 262 -2.77 -12.48 12.01
N HIS A 263 -1.50 -12.87 11.90
CA HIS A 263 -0.95 -13.89 11.00
C HIS A 263 0.59 -13.72 10.99
N PHE A 264 1.21 -14.36 11.99
CA PHE A 264 2.62 -14.76 11.96
C PHE A 264 2.67 -16.24 11.59
#